data_AF-A0A2H1HPM4-F1
#
_entry.id   AF-A0A2H1HPM4-F1
#
_cell.length_a   1.000
_cell.length_b   1.000
_cell.length_c   1.000
_cell.angle_alpha   90.00
_cell.angle_beta   90.00
_cell.angle_gamma   90.00
#
_symmetry.space_group_name_H-M   'P 1'
#
loop_
_entity.id
_entity.type
_entity.pdbx_description
1 polymer ?
#
loop_
_entity_poly.entity_id
_entity_poly.type
_entity_poly.pdbx_seq_one_letter_code
_entity_poly.pdbx_strand_id
1 'polypeptide(L)'
;MLDTRGRLGQAEGMTSLAREERLRLASLLRKVGPGAPTLCEGWNARDLAVHLVMRDRDLPALVGEHLKLFSKRHERVDELLRDTPWIELVGKIAQGPTAWNPSSWGVGVDSLMNTAEFLIHHEDVRRAQPGWRPRELGTQVQKDMLPLVRALALSYAIRQGLHLVLQPRGFDSFRAGRTNKTTITVTGMPVELLLYLFGREAHAVVEVRESAPVSADEDAEVVGGTPDEVAAAESDSVEGEWPAAVRSEKKKRGPIVEKPEGSEI
;
A
#
# COMPACT_ATOMS: atom_id res chain seq x y z
N MET A 1 -31.97 8.31 2.40
CA MET A 1 -31.50 9.38 1.48
C MET A 1 -29.98 9.32 1.46
N LEU A 2 -29.40 8.90 0.34
CA LEU A 2 -27.96 8.70 0.20
C LEU A 2 -27.25 10.06 0.22
N ASP A 3 -26.31 10.24 1.13
CA ASP A 3 -25.40 11.39 1.20
C ASP A 3 -24.45 11.36 -0.01
N THR A 4 -24.94 11.83 -1.15
CA THR A 4 -24.20 11.93 -2.40
C THR A 4 -23.26 13.13 -2.42
N ARG A 5 -23.55 14.19 -1.65
CA ARG A 5 -22.70 15.38 -1.55
C ARG A 5 -21.41 15.11 -0.77
N GLY A 6 -21.48 14.36 0.33
CA GLY A 6 -20.30 13.95 1.09
C GLY A 6 -19.35 13.07 0.28
N ARG A 7 -19.89 12.11 -0.49
CA ARG A 7 -19.08 11.21 -1.34
C ARG A 7 -18.41 11.95 -2.51
N LEU A 8 -19.11 12.86 -3.17
CA LEU A 8 -18.53 13.65 -4.26
C LEU A 8 -17.37 14.54 -3.76
N GLY A 9 -17.56 15.22 -2.62
CA GLY A 9 -16.49 16.05 -2.03
C GLY A 9 -15.27 15.24 -1.55
N GLN A 10 -15.49 14.02 -1.03
CA GLN A 10 -14.39 13.10 -0.68
C GLN A 10 -13.64 12.60 -1.93
N ALA A 11 -14.35 12.23 -2.99
CA ALA A 11 -13.73 11.78 -4.23
C ALA A 11 -12.92 12.90 -4.92
N GLU A 12 -13.42 14.13 -4.90
CA GLU A 12 -12.67 15.32 -5.36
C GLU A 12 -11.41 15.56 -4.50
N GLY A 13 -11.53 15.47 -3.18
CA GLY A 13 -10.40 15.57 -2.24
C GLY A 13 -9.32 14.50 -2.49
N MET A 14 -9.71 13.24 -2.70
CA MET A 14 -8.77 12.15 -2.98
C MET A 14 -8.10 12.29 -4.34
N THR A 15 -8.84 12.71 -5.37
CA THR A 15 -8.25 13.00 -6.69
C THR A 15 -7.20 14.11 -6.59
N SER A 16 -7.47 15.14 -5.76
CA SER A 16 -6.50 16.20 -5.46
C SER A 16 -5.25 15.66 -4.75
N LEU A 17 -5.41 14.83 -3.71
CA LEU A 17 -4.30 14.24 -2.98
C LEU A 17 -3.44 13.32 -3.86
N ALA A 18 -4.05 12.45 -4.67
CA ALA A 18 -3.33 11.59 -5.60
C ALA A 18 -2.48 12.40 -6.59
N ARG A 19 -3.04 13.51 -7.12
CA ARG A 19 -2.31 14.42 -8.00
C ARG A 19 -1.15 15.10 -7.28
N GLU A 20 -1.35 15.52 -6.05
CA GLU A 20 -0.31 16.15 -5.24
C GLU A 20 0.83 15.18 -4.92
N GLU A 21 0.53 13.97 -4.44
CA GLU A 21 1.52 12.93 -4.15
C GLU A 21 2.28 12.51 -5.40
N ARG A 22 1.61 12.39 -6.55
CA ARG A 22 2.25 12.18 -7.86
C ARG A 22 3.30 13.26 -8.17
N LEU A 23 2.96 14.53 -8.03
CA LEU A 23 3.87 15.63 -8.34
C LEU A 23 5.04 15.68 -7.33
N ARG A 24 4.78 15.41 -6.06
CA ARG A 24 5.82 15.31 -5.02
C ARG A 24 6.78 14.15 -5.29
N LEU A 25 6.25 12.96 -5.63
CA LEU A 25 7.04 11.81 -6.03
C LEU A 25 7.89 12.12 -7.27
N ALA A 26 7.30 12.69 -8.32
CA ALA A 26 8.07 13.07 -9.51
C ALA A 26 9.20 14.08 -9.17
N SER A 27 8.94 15.05 -8.30
CA SER A 27 9.96 15.98 -7.81
C SER A 27 11.07 15.26 -7.05
N LEU A 28 10.73 14.29 -6.20
CA LEU A 28 11.70 13.48 -5.45
C LEU A 28 12.54 12.61 -6.37
N LEU A 29 11.94 11.93 -7.34
CA LEU A 29 12.63 11.09 -8.33
C LEU A 29 13.67 11.89 -9.12
N ARG A 30 13.38 13.14 -9.49
CA ARG A 30 14.38 14.03 -10.13
C ARG A 30 15.60 14.28 -9.24
N LYS A 31 15.42 14.33 -7.91
CA LYS A 31 16.48 14.59 -6.95
C LYS A 31 17.34 13.36 -6.65
N VAL A 32 16.71 12.19 -6.47
CA VAL A 32 17.41 10.97 -6.05
C VAL A 32 18.05 10.21 -7.21
N GLY A 33 17.54 10.40 -8.43
CA GLY A 33 18.06 9.74 -9.62
C GLY A 33 17.57 8.29 -9.81
N PRO A 34 17.86 7.66 -10.96
CA PRO A 34 17.28 6.36 -11.35
C PRO A 34 17.79 5.18 -10.51
N GLY A 35 19.01 5.27 -9.97
CA GLY A 35 19.61 4.19 -9.17
C GLY A 35 19.28 4.24 -7.68
N ALA A 36 18.47 5.21 -7.23
CA ALA A 36 18.15 5.35 -5.81
C ALA A 36 17.35 4.14 -5.30
N PRO A 37 17.58 3.70 -4.05
CA PRO A 37 16.82 2.60 -3.47
C PRO A 37 15.36 3.00 -3.24
N THR A 38 14.49 1.99 -3.23
CA THR A 38 13.10 2.10 -2.79
C THR A 38 12.81 1.04 -1.72
N LEU A 39 11.66 1.14 -1.04
CA LEU A 39 11.20 0.08 -0.15
C LEU A 39 10.51 -1.08 -0.89
N CYS A 40 10.26 -0.95 -2.20
CA CYS A 40 9.84 -2.08 -3.02
C CYS A 40 11.04 -3.03 -3.19
N GLU A 41 10.87 -4.28 -2.78
CA GLU A 41 11.96 -5.25 -2.77
C GLU A 41 12.48 -5.50 -4.20
N GLY A 42 13.79 -5.44 -4.35
CA GLY A 42 14.46 -5.59 -5.65
C GLY A 42 14.32 -4.40 -6.60
N TRP A 43 13.61 -3.33 -6.22
CA TRP A 43 13.33 -2.20 -7.09
C TRP A 43 14.15 -0.96 -6.71
N ASN A 44 14.82 -0.38 -7.71
CA ASN A 44 15.33 0.98 -7.65
C ASN A 44 14.28 1.98 -8.15
N ALA A 45 14.61 3.27 -8.10
CA ALA A 45 13.74 4.35 -8.54
C ALA A 45 13.35 4.26 -10.02
N ARG A 46 14.18 3.68 -10.89
CA ARG A 46 13.83 3.43 -12.29
C ARG A 46 12.79 2.32 -12.43
N ASP A 47 12.92 1.22 -11.71
CA ASP A 47 11.91 0.15 -11.71
C ASP A 47 10.54 0.69 -11.30
N LEU A 48 10.51 1.44 -10.20
CA LEU A 48 9.30 2.10 -9.73
C LEU A 48 8.73 3.10 -10.77
N ALA A 49 9.59 3.87 -11.43
CA ALA A 49 9.16 4.84 -12.43
C ALA A 49 8.54 4.16 -13.67
N VAL A 50 9.13 3.04 -14.12
CA VAL A 50 8.60 2.22 -15.22
C VAL A 50 7.22 1.69 -14.87
N HIS A 51 7.07 1.09 -13.68
CA HIS A 51 5.78 0.60 -13.16
C HIS A 51 4.69 1.68 -13.19
N LEU A 52 4.98 2.87 -12.63
CA LEU A 52 4.01 3.96 -12.56
C LEU A 52 3.58 4.46 -13.94
N VAL A 53 4.50 4.58 -14.89
CA VAL A 53 4.18 5.02 -16.26
C VAL A 53 3.41 3.94 -17.01
N MET A 54 3.80 2.68 -16.87
CA MET A 54 3.11 1.54 -17.48
C MET A 54 1.67 1.45 -16.96
N ARG A 55 1.48 1.51 -15.64
CA ARG A 55 0.15 1.53 -15.01
C ARG A 55 -0.74 2.64 -15.57
N ASP A 56 -0.22 3.86 -15.68
CA ASP A 56 -1.02 5.00 -16.15
C ASP A 56 -1.33 4.94 -17.65
N ARG A 57 -0.48 4.32 -18.47
CA ARG A 57 -0.53 4.48 -19.93
C ARG A 57 -0.83 3.20 -20.69
N ASP A 58 -0.67 2.05 -20.04
CA ASP A 58 -0.79 0.73 -20.66
C ASP A 58 -1.16 -0.35 -19.62
N LEU A 59 -2.38 -0.29 -19.08
CA LEU A 59 -2.91 -1.32 -18.18
C LEU A 59 -2.77 -2.75 -18.73
N PRO A 60 -3.00 -3.02 -20.04
CA PRO A 60 -2.72 -4.34 -20.61
C PRO A 60 -1.26 -4.78 -20.46
N ALA A 61 -0.30 -3.89 -20.63
CA ALA A 61 1.11 -4.20 -20.40
C ALA A 61 1.40 -4.48 -18.91
N LEU A 62 0.79 -3.72 -17.98
CA LEU A 62 0.95 -3.95 -16.55
C LEU A 62 0.49 -5.37 -16.15
N VAL A 63 -0.72 -5.76 -16.55
CA VAL A 63 -1.25 -7.10 -16.22
C VAL A 63 -0.54 -8.22 -16.97
N GLY A 64 0.25 -7.91 -18.01
CA GLY A 64 1.05 -8.88 -18.75
C GLY A 64 2.20 -9.49 -17.96
N GLU A 65 2.56 -8.91 -16.81
CA GLU A 65 3.46 -9.53 -15.83
C GLU A 65 2.88 -10.85 -15.30
N HIS A 66 1.56 -10.91 -15.11
CA HIS A 66 0.85 -12.06 -14.55
C HIS A 66 0.07 -12.86 -15.62
N LEU A 67 -0.40 -12.19 -16.68
CA LEU A 67 -1.21 -12.79 -17.74
C LEU A 67 -0.38 -13.01 -19.01
N LYS A 68 -0.09 -14.29 -19.30
CA LYS A 68 0.69 -14.70 -20.49
C LYS A 68 0.20 -14.10 -21.80
N LEU A 69 -1.10 -13.82 -21.94
CA LEU A 69 -1.70 -13.20 -23.11
C LEU A 69 -1.09 -11.83 -23.45
N PHE A 70 -0.63 -11.09 -22.44
CA PHE A 70 -0.04 -9.75 -22.60
C PHE A 70 1.47 -9.69 -22.34
N SER A 71 2.13 -10.81 -22.04
CA SER A 71 3.59 -10.90 -21.76
C SER A 71 4.46 -10.18 -22.79
N LYS A 72 4.28 -10.44 -24.09
CA LYS A 72 5.03 -9.75 -25.16
C LYS A 72 4.81 -8.24 -25.21
N ARG A 73 3.63 -7.77 -24.77
CA ARG A 73 3.33 -6.34 -24.67
C ARG A 73 4.04 -5.75 -23.45
N HIS A 74 4.00 -6.45 -22.33
CA HIS A 74 4.75 -6.11 -21.12
C HIS A 74 6.24 -5.93 -21.43
N GLU A 75 6.90 -6.96 -21.98
CA GLU A 75 8.33 -6.94 -22.34
C GLU A 75 8.69 -5.72 -23.20
N ARG A 76 7.92 -5.48 -24.28
CA ARG A 76 8.16 -4.36 -25.18
C ARG A 76 8.01 -3.00 -24.49
N VAL A 77 6.99 -2.84 -23.65
CA VAL A 77 6.73 -1.56 -22.98
C VAL A 77 7.75 -1.33 -21.87
N ASP A 78 8.13 -2.37 -21.13
CA ASP A 78 9.19 -2.32 -20.12
C ASP A 78 10.53 -1.90 -20.75
N GLU A 79 10.97 -2.57 -21.83
CA GLU A 79 12.18 -2.21 -22.57
C GLU A 79 12.16 -0.73 -23.02
N LEU A 80 11.07 -0.30 -23.65
CA LEU A 80 10.92 1.07 -24.14
C LEU A 80 10.96 2.11 -23.01
N LEU A 81 10.32 1.82 -21.86
CA LEU A 81 10.32 2.72 -20.71
C LEU A 81 11.68 2.73 -20.00
N ARG A 82 12.40 1.60 -19.96
CA ARG A 82 13.76 1.54 -19.42
C ARG A 82 14.76 2.32 -20.27
N ASP A 83 14.61 2.32 -21.59
CA ASP A 83 15.44 3.09 -22.51
C ASP A 83 15.09 4.59 -22.55
N THR A 84 13.92 4.97 -22.01
CA THR A 84 13.51 6.37 -21.94
C THR A 84 14.48 7.18 -21.05
N PRO A 85 14.96 8.37 -21.50
CA PRO A 85 15.78 9.26 -20.69
C PRO A 85 15.12 9.58 -19.35
N TRP A 86 15.90 9.54 -18.26
CA TRP A 86 15.36 9.62 -16.90
C TRP A 86 14.41 10.79 -16.67
N ILE A 87 14.81 12.00 -17.08
CA ILE A 87 14.01 13.21 -16.89
C ILE A 87 12.71 13.15 -17.70
N GLU A 88 12.73 12.52 -18.87
CA GLU A 88 11.52 12.30 -19.66
C GLU A 88 10.60 11.30 -18.98
N LEU A 89 11.12 10.16 -18.50
CA LEU A 89 10.34 9.14 -17.81
C LEU A 89 9.64 9.72 -16.57
N VAL A 90 10.37 10.49 -15.75
CA VAL A 90 9.79 11.20 -14.59
C VAL A 90 8.80 12.28 -15.04
N GLY A 91 9.03 12.92 -16.18
CA GLY A 91 8.08 13.83 -16.82
C GLY A 91 6.74 13.15 -17.15
N LYS A 92 6.78 11.90 -17.65
CA LYS A 92 5.57 11.11 -17.93
C LYS A 92 4.77 10.82 -16.65
N ILE A 93 5.43 10.53 -15.52
CA ILE A 93 4.78 10.37 -14.20
C ILE A 93 4.09 11.67 -13.77
N ALA A 94 4.77 12.81 -13.89
CA ALA A 94 4.22 14.11 -13.50
C ALA A 94 3.01 14.50 -14.37
N GLN A 95 3.04 14.19 -15.67
CA GLN A 95 1.95 14.44 -16.60
C GLN A 95 0.72 13.57 -16.31
N GLY A 96 0.93 12.33 -15.90
CA GLY A 96 -0.12 11.37 -15.68
C GLY A 96 -0.65 10.69 -16.95
N PRO A 97 -1.86 10.10 -16.87
CA PRO A 97 -2.45 9.37 -17.97
C PRO A 97 -2.66 10.26 -19.19
N THR A 98 -2.50 9.69 -20.38
CA THR A 98 -2.68 10.42 -21.64
C THR A 98 -4.16 10.51 -22.00
N ALA A 99 -4.63 11.70 -22.39
CA ALA A 99 -6.03 11.98 -22.72
C ALA A 99 -6.62 11.12 -23.86
N TRP A 100 -5.79 10.51 -24.72
CA TRP A 100 -6.24 9.73 -25.87
C TRP A 100 -6.36 8.22 -25.62
N ASN A 101 -6.06 7.71 -24.42
CA ASN A 101 -6.21 6.30 -24.10
C ASN A 101 -7.38 6.09 -23.12
N PRO A 102 -8.58 5.65 -23.56
CA PRO A 102 -9.74 5.39 -22.71
C PRO A 102 -9.46 4.46 -21.51
N SER A 103 -8.49 3.55 -21.64
CA SER A 103 -8.05 2.67 -20.54
C SER A 103 -7.12 3.34 -19.52
N SER A 104 -6.58 4.52 -19.85
CA SER A 104 -5.76 5.36 -18.96
C SER A 104 -6.59 6.41 -18.19
N TRP A 105 -7.78 6.75 -18.69
CA TRP A 105 -8.77 7.41 -17.86
C TRP A 105 -9.14 6.39 -16.80
N GLY A 106 -9.10 6.72 -15.51
CA GLY A 106 -9.43 5.82 -14.40
C GLY A 106 -10.88 5.30 -14.37
N VAL A 107 -11.50 5.08 -15.53
CA VAL A 107 -12.74 4.38 -15.80
C VAL A 107 -12.53 2.91 -15.39
N GLY A 108 -12.56 2.67 -14.08
CA GLY A 108 -12.41 1.35 -13.46
C GLY A 108 -11.44 1.27 -12.29
N VAL A 109 -10.56 2.25 -12.08
CA VAL A 109 -9.66 2.30 -10.91
C VAL A 109 -10.27 3.20 -9.86
N ASP A 110 -10.60 2.64 -8.69
CA ASP A 110 -11.11 3.41 -7.56
C ASP A 110 -10.16 4.57 -7.22
N SER A 111 -10.70 5.79 -7.10
CA SER A 111 -9.99 6.99 -6.66
C SER A 111 -9.16 6.77 -5.38
N LEU A 112 -9.62 5.87 -4.51
CA LEU A 112 -8.94 5.47 -3.29
C LEU A 112 -7.66 4.68 -3.60
N MET A 113 -7.73 3.70 -4.50
CA MET A 113 -6.56 2.91 -4.93
C MET A 113 -5.52 3.80 -5.61
N ASN A 114 -5.98 4.72 -6.46
CA ASN A 114 -5.08 5.65 -7.14
C ASN A 114 -4.38 6.60 -6.15
N THR A 115 -5.07 7.01 -5.08
CA THR A 115 -4.47 7.81 -4.02
C THR A 115 -3.43 6.99 -3.25
N ALA A 116 -3.76 5.75 -2.90
CA ALA A 116 -2.86 4.86 -2.20
C ALA A 116 -1.58 4.57 -3.00
N GLU A 117 -1.68 4.31 -4.30
CA GLU A 117 -0.56 4.09 -5.21
C GLU A 117 0.50 5.20 -5.07
N PHE A 118 0.11 6.46 -5.30
CA PHE A 118 1.05 7.58 -5.26
C PHE A 118 1.51 7.93 -3.84
N LEU A 119 0.64 7.80 -2.84
CA LEU A 119 1.01 8.02 -1.45
C LEU A 119 2.07 6.99 -0.98
N ILE A 120 1.82 5.70 -1.21
CA ILE A 120 2.70 4.61 -0.78
C ILE A 120 4.01 4.69 -1.54
N HIS A 121 3.99 4.80 -2.86
CA HIS A 121 5.23 4.84 -3.65
C HIS A 121 6.04 6.12 -3.45
N HIS A 122 5.39 7.22 -3.07
CA HIS A 122 6.12 8.38 -2.57
C HIS A 122 6.86 8.05 -1.27
N GLU A 123 6.20 7.39 -0.31
CA GLU A 123 6.87 6.94 0.91
C GLU A 123 7.94 5.87 0.65
N ASP A 124 7.76 4.97 -0.32
CA ASP A 124 8.76 3.94 -0.67
C ASP A 124 10.09 4.58 -1.12
N VAL A 125 10.04 5.65 -1.91
CA VAL A 125 11.26 6.36 -2.30
C VAL A 125 11.81 7.16 -1.11
N ARG A 126 10.94 7.88 -0.38
CA ARG A 126 11.37 8.81 0.68
C ARG A 126 11.98 8.09 1.89
N ARG A 127 11.38 6.98 2.31
CA ARG A 127 11.80 6.19 3.48
C ARG A 127 12.96 5.26 3.18
N ALA A 128 13.26 5.00 1.91
CA ALA A 128 14.49 4.30 1.53
C ALA A 128 15.74 5.19 1.60
N GLN A 129 15.58 6.51 1.74
CA GLN A 129 16.73 7.41 1.83
C GLN A 129 17.31 7.49 3.25
N PRO A 130 18.62 7.71 3.40
CA PRO A 130 19.25 7.93 4.70
C PRO A 130 18.58 9.08 5.47
N GLY A 131 18.39 8.88 6.78
CA GLY A 131 17.90 9.94 7.66
C GLY A 131 16.41 10.28 7.48
N TRP A 132 15.64 9.47 6.77
CA TRP A 132 14.20 9.67 6.62
C TRP A 132 13.49 9.81 7.98
N ARG A 133 12.36 10.51 7.97
CA ARG A 133 11.45 10.70 9.12
C ARG A 133 10.01 10.54 8.65
N PRO A 134 9.04 10.20 9.50
CA PRO A 134 7.62 10.20 9.10
C PRO A 134 7.16 11.59 8.66
N ARG A 135 6.13 11.67 7.80
CA ARG A 135 5.47 12.95 7.49
C ARG A 135 4.36 13.23 8.50
N GLU A 136 4.24 14.49 8.86
CA GLU A 136 3.03 15.00 9.49
C GLU A 136 1.98 15.26 8.40
N LEU A 137 1.08 14.30 8.22
CA LEU A 137 -0.06 14.43 7.32
C LEU A 137 -1.29 14.87 8.11
N GLY A 138 -2.04 15.84 7.59
CA GLY A 138 -3.21 16.40 8.25
C GLY A 138 -4.32 15.38 8.49
N THR A 139 -5.18 15.64 9.47
CA THR A 139 -6.27 14.75 9.90
C THR A 139 -7.18 14.29 8.75
N GLN A 140 -7.41 15.15 7.75
CA GLN A 140 -8.24 14.79 6.60
C GLN A 140 -7.62 13.65 5.78
N VAL A 141 -6.32 13.73 5.46
CA VAL A 141 -5.60 12.67 4.75
C VAL A 141 -5.65 11.35 5.53
N GLN A 142 -5.48 11.43 6.85
CA GLN A 142 -5.56 10.27 7.73
C GLN A 142 -6.97 9.64 7.68
N LYS A 143 -8.01 10.46 7.76
CA LYS A 143 -9.41 10.02 7.70
C LYS A 143 -9.73 9.38 6.34
N ASP A 144 -9.26 9.97 5.25
CA ASP A 144 -9.53 9.49 3.89
C ASP A 144 -8.92 8.12 3.61
N MET A 145 -7.86 7.74 4.33
CA MET A 145 -7.22 6.42 4.19
C MET A 145 -7.88 5.32 5.03
N LEU A 146 -8.71 5.66 6.02
CA LEU A 146 -9.37 4.66 6.88
C LEU A 146 -10.21 3.62 6.12
N PRO A 147 -11.01 3.98 5.10
CA PRO A 147 -11.76 2.98 4.32
C PRO A 147 -10.84 1.95 3.69
N LEU A 148 -9.67 2.36 3.19
CA LEU A 148 -8.70 1.43 2.61
C LEU A 148 -8.04 0.56 3.66
N VAL A 149 -7.62 1.14 4.79
CA VAL A 149 -7.07 0.36 5.91
C VAL A 149 -8.07 -0.70 6.38
N ARG A 150 -9.37 -0.35 6.44
CA ARG A 150 -10.45 -1.30 6.77
C ARG A 150 -10.59 -2.40 5.71
N ALA A 151 -10.63 -2.02 4.44
CA ALA A 151 -10.78 -2.96 3.33
C ALA A 151 -9.64 -3.99 3.27
N LEU A 152 -8.41 -3.62 3.66
CA LEU A 152 -7.24 -4.50 3.62
C LEU A 152 -7.07 -5.38 4.85
N ALA A 153 -7.70 -5.03 5.98
CA ALA A 153 -7.44 -5.67 7.27
C ALA A 153 -7.76 -7.17 7.26
N LEU A 154 -8.89 -7.56 6.67
CA LEU A 154 -9.32 -8.96 6.63
C LEU A 154 -8.38 -9.82 5.78
N SER A 155 -8.11 -9.40 4.56
CA SER A 155 -7.21 -10.13 3.66
C SER A 155 -5.80 -10.21 4.22
N TYR A 156 -5.30 -9.15 4.87
CA TYR A 156 -4.01 -9.21 5.57
C TYR A 156 -4.05 -10.22 6.72
N ALA A 157 -5.07 -10.17 7.58
CA ALA A 157 -5.19 -11.05 8.74
C ALA A 157 -5.27 -12.54 8.36
N ILE A 158 -6.06 -12.87 7.34
CA ILE A 158 -6.21 -14.24 6.83
C ILE A 158 -4.88 -14.75 6.26
N ARG A 159 -4.21 -13.96 5.40
CA ARG A 159 -2.92 -14.37 4.80
C ARG A 159 -1.82 -14.57 5.83
N GLN A 160 -1.79 -13.75 6.88
CA GLN A 160 -0.83 -13.88 7.97
C GLN A 160 -1.24 -14.93 9.01
N GLY A 161 -2.44 -15.49 8.93
CA GLY A 161 -2.95 -16.49 9.86
C GLY A 161 -3.12 -15.97 11.30
N LEU A 162 -3.53 -14.71 11.45
CA LEU A 162 -3.62 -14.01 12.74
C LEU A 162 -5.01 -13.41 13.00
N HIS A 163 -5.25 -13.05 14.26
CA HIS A 163 -6.33 -12.13 14.63
C HIS A 163 -5.74 -10.73 14.68
N LEU A 164 -6.20 -9.83 13.81
CA LEU A 164 -5.69 -8.47 13.72
C LEU A 164 -6.59 -7.51 14.49
N VAL A 165 -5.99 -6.66 15.32
CA VAL A 165 -6.65 -5.50 15.91
C VAL A 165 -5.93 -4.25 15.42
N LEU A 166 -6.64 -3.39 14.69
CA LEU A 166 -6.11 -2.11 14.25
C LEU A 166 -6.65 -0.99 15.15
N GLN A 167 -5.75 -0.17 15.68
CA GLN A 167 -6.06 0.98 16.52
C GLN A 167 -5.55 2.26 15.87
N PRO A 168 -6.31 2.86 14.92
CA PRO A 168 -5.90 4.10 14.29
C PRO A 168 -5.99 5.25 15.31
N ARG A 169 -4.90 6.00 15.50
CA ARG A 169 -4.85 7.11 16.45
C ARG A 169 -5.87 8.19 16.06
N GLY A 170 -6.75 8.53 17.00
CA GLY A 170 -7.81 9.51 16.80
C GLY A 170 -9.07 8.96 16.11
N PHE A 171 -9.18 7.64 15.91
CA PHE A 171 -10.33 6.99 15.30
C PHE A 171 -10.69 5.67 15.98
N ASP A 172 -11.85 5.11 15.63
CA ASP A 172 -12.32 3.86 16.21
C ASP A 172 -11.45 2.67 15.79
N SER A 173 -11.14 1.82 16.78
CA SER A 173 -10.46 0.55 16.55
C SER A 173 -11.38 -0.45 15.87
N PHE A 174 -10.80 -1.37 15.12
CA PHE A 174 -11.54 -2.46 14.48
C PHE A 174 -10.69 -3.72 14.42
N ARG A 175 -11.34 -4.86 14.19
CA ARG A 175 -10.72 -6.19 14.24
C ARG A 175 -11.00 -6.95 12.96
N ALA A 176 -10.09 -7.83 12.58
CA ALA A 176 -10.25 -8.69 11.42
C ALA A 176 -9.56 -10.06 11.62
N GLY A 177 -10.09 -11.09 10.96
CA GLY A 177 -9.49 -12.44 10.97
C GLY A 177 -10.05 -13.36 12.05
N ARG A 178 -9.41 -14.52 12.22
CA ARG A 178 -9.88 -15.61 13.08
C ARG A 178 -9.52 -15.38 14.54
N THR A 179 -10.51 -15.30 15.41
CA THR A 179 -10.31 -14.97 16.84
C THR A 179 -9.58 -16.04 17.66
N ASN A 180 -9.44 -17.26 17.12
CA ASN A 180 -8.64 -18.35 17.70
C ASN A 180 -7.15 -18.33 17.32
N LYS A 181 -6.72 -17.34 16.55
CA LYS A 181 -5.31 -17.11 16.24
C LYS A 181 -4.68 -16.12 17.20
N THR A 182 -3.34 -16.11 17.25
CA THR A 182 -2.57 -15.10 18.00
C THR A 182 -3.05 -13.71 17.62
N THR A 183 -3.29 -12.87 18.62
CA THR A 183 -3.78 -11.52 18.40
C THR A 183 -2.60 -10.57 18.22
N ILE A 184 -2.56 -9.88 17.10
CA ILE A 184 -1.62 -8.80 16.82
C ILE A 184 -2.39 -7.49 16.82
N THR A 185 -2.05 -6.60 17.76
CA THR A 185 -2.59 -5.25 17.85
C THR A 185 -1.59 -4.27 17.25
N VAL A 186 -2.02 -3.51 16.24
CA VAL A 186 -1.19 -2.49 15.58
C VAL A 186 -1.82 -1.12 15.78
N THR A 187 -1.05 -0.21 16.38
CA THR A 187 -1.49 1.13 16.76
C THR A 187 -0.65 2.18 16.05
N GLY A 188 -1.28 3.10 15.32
CA GLY A 188 -0.55 4.10 14.53
C GLY A 188 -1.49 5.10 13.86
N MET A 189 -0.92 6.06 13.14
CA MET A 189 -1.74 6.91 12.26
C MET A 189 -2.28 6.07 11.09
N PRO A 190 -3.47 6.35 10.54
CA PRO A 190 -4.03 5.60 9.42
C PRO A 190 -3.08 5.36 8.24
N VAL A 191 -2.28 6.35 7.85
CA VAL A 191 -1.26 6.18 6.78
C VAL A 191 -0.13 5.22 7.20
N GLU A 192 0.28 5.22 8.48
CA GLU A 192 1.29 4.28 8.97
C GLU A 192 0.73 2.85 9.05
N LEU A 193 -0.54 2.70 9.43
CA LEU A 193 -1.24 1.41 9.36
C LEU A 193 -1.36 0.93 7.93
N LEU A 194 -1.65 1.82 6.98
CA LEU A 194 -1.67 1.50 5.56
C LEU A 194 -0.32 0.96 5.09
N LEU A 195 0.78 1.67 5.38
CA LEU A 195 2.13 1.21 5.06
C LEU A 195 2.44 -0.15 5.68
N TYR A 196 2.07 -0.38 6.93
CA TYR A 196 2.22 -1.66 7.61
C TYR A 196 1.47 -2.79 6.88
N LEU A 197 0.20 -2.58 6.52
CA LEU A 197 -0.61 -3.56 5.79
C LEU A 197 -0.08 -3.85 4.37
N PHE A 198 0.58 -2.87 3.76
CA PHE A 198 1.32 -3.03 2.50
C PHE A 198 2.73 -3.60 2.70
N GLY A 199 3.07 -4.15 3.86
CA GLY A 199 4.33 -4.86 4.10
C GLY A 199 5.54 -3.96 4.38
N ARG A 200 5.35 -2.65 4.60
CA ARG A 200 6.43 -1.73 4.98
C ARG A 200 6.63 -1.71 6.50
N GLU A 201 6.49 -2.85 7.16
CA GLU A 201 6.43 -2.98 8.62
C GLU A 201 7.65 -2.33 9.31
N ALA A 202 8.87 -2.60 8.81
CA ALA A 202 10.11 -2.03 9.35
C ALA A 202 10.26 -0.51 9.12
N HIS A 203 9.46 0.06 8.24
CA HIS A 203 9.49 1.48 7.89
C HIS A 203 8.19 2.19 8.24
N ALA A 204 7.22 1.53 8.86
CA ALA A 204 6.00 2.11 9.38
C ALA A 204 6.18 2.50 10.86
N VAL A 205 5.72 3.68 11.23
CA VAL A 205 5.77 4.15 12.63
C VAL A 205 4.48 3.73 13.33
N VAL A 206 4.51 2.49 13.81
CA VAL A 206 3.44 1.83 14.53
C VAL A 206 3.96 1.21 15.82
N GLU A 207 3.07 1.04 16.78
CA GLU A 207 3.28 0.18 17.94
C GLU A 207 2.61 -1.16 17.67
N VAL A 208 3.35 -2.26 17.87
CA VAL A 208 2.84 -3.63 17.68
C VAL A 208 2.87 -4.36 19.01
N ARG A 209 1.75 -4.96 19.39
CA ARG A 209 1.62 -5.79 20.59
C ARG A 209 1.05 -7.15 20.23
N GLU A 210 1.63 -8.19 20.80
CA GLU A 210 1.14 -9.56 20.67
C GLU A 210 0.43 -9.99 21.95
N SER A 211 -0.68 -10.70 21.80
CA SER A 211 -1.38 -11.33 22.92
C SER A 211 -1.95 -12.69 22.53
N ALA A 212 -2.34 -13.45 23.54
CA ALA A 212 -3.00 -14.73 23.36
C ALA A 212 -4.26 -14.61 22.46
N PRO A 213 -4.68 -15.72 21.82
CA PRO A 213 -5.96 -15.78 21.12
C PRO A 213 -7.13 -15.32 21.99
N VAL A 214 -8.13 -14.72 21.35
CA VAL A 214 -9.35 -14.27 22.04
C VAL A 214 -10.27 -15.45 22.33
N SER A 215 -10.27 -16.45 21.45
CA SER A 215 -11.01 -17.71 21.60
C SER A 215 -10.06 -18.91 21.59
N ALA A 216 -10.43 -19.97 22.30
CA ALA A 216 -9.77 -21.28 22.20
C ALA A 216 -10.53 -22.24 21.28
N ASP A 217 -11.68 -21.82 20.75
CA ASP A 217 -12.54 -22.65 19.89
C ASP A 217 -11.91 -22.85 18.51
N GLU A 218 -11.86 -24.08 18.02
CA GLU A 218 -11.32 -24.38 16.69
C GLU A 218 -12.22 -23.83 15.57
N ASP A 219 -13.52 -23.70 15.84
CA ASP A 219 -14.54 -23.18 14.93
C ASP A 219 -14.81 -21.67 15.14
N ALA A 220 -13.90 -20.97 15.79
CA ALA A 220 -14.09 -19.57 16.16
C ALA A 220 -14.36 -18.66 14.95
N GLU A 221 -15.32 -17.75 15.14
CA GLU A 221 -15.79 -16.79 14.15
C GLU A 221 -14.64 -15.94 13.56
N VAL A 222 -14.74 -15.70 12.24
CA VAL A 222 -13.94 -14.70 11.54
C VAL A 222 -14.64 -13.35 11.67
N VAL A 223 -13.95 -12.39 12.28
CA VAL A 223 -14.48 -11.02 12.41
C VAL A 223 -13.96 -10.11 11.30
N GLY A 224 -14.66 -9.01 11.04
CA GLY A 224 -14.17 -7.93 10.17
C GLY A 224 -14.55 -8.03 8.69
N GLY A 225 -15.44 -8.94 8.30
CA GLY A 225 -16.05 -8.98 6.96
C GLY A 225 -17.25 -9.91 6.87
N THR A 226 -17.94 -9.85 5.74
CA THR A 226 -19.05 -10.74 5.38
C THR A 226 -18.55 -12.15 5.04
N PRO A 227 -19.40 -13.19 5.09
CA PRO A 227 -19.01 -14.54 4.70
C PRO A 227 -18.37 -14.62 3.29
N ASP A 228 -18.88 -13.84 2.34
CA ASP A 228 -18.34 -13.78 0.97
C ASP A 228 -16.95 -13.14 0.92
N GLU A 229 -16.73 -12.06 1.68
CA GLU A 229 -15.41 -11.41 1.79
C GLU A 229 -14.37 -12.32 2.47
N VAL A 230 -14.81 -13.12 3.45
CA VAL A 230 -13.96 -14.13 4.10
C VAL A 230 -13.58 -15.22 3.09
N ALA A 231 -14.55 -15.77 2.37
CA ALA A 231 -14.30 -16.82 1.37
C ALA A 231 -13.34 -16.34 0.26
N ALA A 232 -13.54 -15.11 -0.24
CA ALA A 232 -12.66 -14.51 -1.24
C ALA A 232 -11.23 -14.29 -0.72
N ALA A 233 -11.09 -13.80 0.52
CA ALA A 233 -9.78 -13.61 1.12
C ALA A 233 -9.04 -14.93 1.38
N GLU A 234 -9.77 -16.00 1.70
CA GLU A 234 -9.20 -17.34 1.85
C GLU A 234 -8.76 -17.93 0.49
N SER A 235 -9.56 -17.81 -0.57
CA SER A 235 -9.17 -18.28 -1.91
C SER A 235 -7.92 -17.55 -2.45
N ASP A 236 -7.86 -16.23 -2.30
CA ASP A 236 -6.70 -15.43 -2.73
C ASP A 236 -5.40 -15.80 -1.99
N SER A 237 -5.53 -16.22 -0.72
CA SER A 237 -4.38 -16.66 0.07
C SER A 237 -3.79 -18.00 -0.42
N VAL A 238 -4.62 -18.82 -1.08
CA VAL A 238 -4.24 -20.13 -1.62
C VAL A 238 -3.66 -20.01 -3.03
N GLU A 239 -4.15 -19.09 -3.86
CA GLU A 239 -3.70 -18.90 -5.25
C GLU A 239 -2.44 -18.01 -5.39
N GLY A 240 -2.10 -17.24 -4.37
CA GLY A 240 -0.72 -16.80 -4.16
C GLY A 240 -0.15 -15.76 -5.13
N GLU A 241 -0.85 -14.69 -5.48
CA GLU A 241 -0.24 -13.53 -6.16
C GLU A 241 -1.00 -12.22 -5.85
N TRP A 242 -0.62 -11.56 -4.75
CA TRP A 242 -0.86 -10.12 -4.52
C TRP A 242 0.45 -9.40 -4.88
N PRO A 243 0.44 -8.27 -5.62
CA PRO A 243 1.46 -7.93 -6.61
C PRO A 243 2.88 -8.11 -6.08
N ALA A 244 3.67 -8.81 -6.88
CA ALA A 244 4.95 -9.44 -6.56
C ALA A 244 6.06 -8.51 -6.04
N ALA A 245 5.78 -7.22 -5.83
CA ALA A 245 6.68 -6.24 -5.22
C ALA A 245 6.77 -6.30 -3.68
N VAL A 246 6.03 -7.21 -3.02
CA VAL A 246 5.91 -7.25 -1.54
C VAL A 246 6.04 -8.67 -0.97
N ARG A 247 7.05 -9.43 -1.40
CA ARG A 247 7.44 -10.66 -0.68
C ARG A 247 8.69 -10.40 0.16
N SER A 248 8.52 -9.85 1.38
CA SER A 248 9.56 -10.04 2.37
C SER A 248 9.60 -11.52 2.73
N GLU A 249 10.60 -12.25 2.25
CA GLU A 249 10.89 -13.58 2.78
C GLU A 249 10.97 -13.48 4.30
N LYS A 250 10.31 -14.40 4.99
CA LYS A 250 10.26 -14.50 6.45
C LYS A 250 11.67 -14.41 7.03
N LYS A 251 12.11 -13.22 7.42
CA LYS A 251 13.17 -13.10 8.43
C LYS A 251 12.55 -13.51 9.75
N LYS A 252 13.11 -14.57 10.33
CA LYS A 252 12.88 -14.94 11.74
C LYS A 252 12.86 -13.65 12.55
N ARG A 253 11.76 -13.43 13.28
CA ARG A 253 11.58 -12.29 14.19
C ARG A 253 12.88 -12.10 14.97
N GLY A 254 13.61 -11.02 14.65
CA GLY A 254 14.75 -10.58 15.44
C GLY A 254 14.26 -10.11 16.82
N PRO A 255 15.13 -10.12 17.83
CA PRO A 255 14.71 -9.94 19.21
C PRO A 255 14.02 -8.59 19.40
N ILE A 256 12.90 -8.63 20.12
CA ILE A 256 12.19 -7.48 20.66
C ILE A 256 13.22 -6.64 21.42
N VAL A 257 13.49 -5.42 20.95
CA VAL A 257 14.31 -4.47 21.70
C VAL A 257 13.44 -3.95 22.84
N GLU A 258 13.61 -4.53 24.02
CA GLU A 258 13.16 -3.90 25.25
C GLU A 258 13.89 -2.55 25.41
N LYS A 259 13.12 -1.52 25.70
CA LYS A 259 13.60 -0.18 25.99
C LYS A 259 14.50 -0.26 27.23
N PRO A 260 15.68 0.39 27.28
CA PRO A 260 16.46 0.42 28.51
C PRO A 260 15.67 1.17 29.58
N GLU A 261 15.37 0.48 30.67
CA GLU A 261 14.92 1.09 31.91
C GLU A 261 16.05 1.97 32.47
N GLY A 262 15.69 3.19 32.86
CA GLY A 262 16.49 4.00 33.78
C GLY A 262 17.68 4.75 33.17
N SER A 263 17.49 6.04 32.93
CA SER A 263 18.54 7.02 33.19
C SER A 263 17.92 8.30 33.72
N GLU A 264 17.67 8.34 35.02
CA GLU A 264 17.92 9.57 35.78
C GLU A 264 19.44 9.80 35.73
N ILE A 265 19.90 10.87 35.07
CA ILE A 265 20.59 12.06 35.64
C ILE A 265 20.55 13.18 34.58
#